data_AF-A0A853LUA5-F1
#
_entry.id   AF-A0A853LUA5-F1
#
_cell.length_a   1.000
_cell.length_b   1.000
_cell.length_c   1.000
_cell.angle_alpha   90.00
_cell.angle_beta   90.00
_cell.angle_gamma   90.00
#
_symmetry.space_group_name_H-M   'P 1'
#
loop_
_entity.id
_entity.type
_entity.pdbx_description
1 polymer ?
#
loop_
_entity_poly.entity_id
_entity_poly.type
_entity_poly.pdbx_seq_one_letter_code
_entity_poly.pdbx_strand_id
1 'polypeptide(L)'
;MTARHFTRDELSDAFETFERTVARAAETRDWDAWVEHYTPDVDYVEHAAGTMRGRDEVRTWIQRTMTTFPGSHMVAFPSLWSVIDEPTGRIICELDNPMRDPGDGSVITATNISILTYAGDGQWRRQEDVYNPLRFLRAAMKWCRTAQALGTLDDAAAGWMRENGGGQQ
;
A
#
# COMPACT_ATOMS: atom_id res chain seq x y z
N MET A 1 23.39 20.35 3.62
CA MET A 1 23.82 18.95 3.79
C MET A 1 24.02 18.38 2.40
N THR A 2 25.22 17.89 2.07
CA THR A 2 25.42 17.09 0.86
C THR A 2 24.57 15.84 0.97
N ALA A 3 23.71 15.58 -0.01
CA ALA A 3 22.94 14.35 -0.04
C ALA A 3 23.92 13.16 -0.02
N ARG A 4 23.69 12.20 0.88
CA ARG A 4 24.43 10.94 0.87
C ARG A 4 24.09 10.25 -0.45
N HIS A 5 25.08 10.00 -1.28
CA HIS A 5 24.91 9.24 -2.52
C HIS A 5 24.97 7.75 -2.19
N PHE A 6 23.95 7.02 -2.62
CA PHE A 6 23.86 5.56 -2.50
C PHE A 6 24.09 4.95 -3.87
N THR A 7 24.73 3.78 -3.91
CA THR A 7 24.94 3.09 -5.18
C THR A 7 23.63 2.48 -5.69
N ARG A 8 23.58 2.22 -6.99
CA ARG A 8 22.48 1.45 -7.59
C ARG A 8 22.23 0.12 -6.88
N ASP A 9 23.31 -0.61 -6.63
CA ASP A 9 23.24 -1.94 -6.01
C ASP A 9 22.69 -1.86 -4.59
N GLU A 10 23.13 -0.88 -3.79
CA GLU A 10 22.60 -0.67 -2.44
C GLU A 10 21.09 -0.34 -2.45
N LEU A 11 20.65 0.52 -3.38
CA LEU A 11 19.24 0.84 -3.54
C LEU A 11 18.41 -0.37 -4.02
N SER A 12 18.98 -1.18 -4.92
CA SER A 12 18.36 -2.41 -5.40
C SER A 12 18.19 -3.42 -4.27
N ASP A 13 19.26 -3.69 -3.51
CA ASP A 13 19.25 -4.64 -2.38
C ASP A 13 18.27 -4.21 -1.28
N ALA A 14 18.23 -2.90 -0.98
CA ALA A 14 17.27 -2.33 -0.04
C ALA A 14 15.82 -2.48 -0.55
N PHE A 15 15.59 -2.29 -1.85
CA PHE A 15 14.26 -2.42 -2.45
C PHE A 15 13.80 -3.89 -2.49
N GLU A 16 14.65 -4.83 -2.85
CA GLU A 16 14.32 -6.26 -2.78
C GLU A 16 13.96 -6.68 -1.35
N THR A 17 14.65 -6.13 -0.36
CA THR A 17 14.32 -6.35 1.05
C THR A 17 12.96 -5.76 1.42
N PHE A 18 12.68 -4.54 0.96
CA PHE A 18 11.37 -3.90 1.13
C PHE A 18 10.24 -4.76 0.53
N GLU A 19 10.38 -5.24 -0.69
CA GLU A 19 9.37 -6.08 -1.34
C GLU A 19 9.11 -7.38 -0.57
N ARG A 20 10.17 -8.05 -0.10
CA ARG A 20 10.03 -9.26 0.73
C ARG A 20 9.31 -8.97 2.06
N THR A 21 9.65 -7.85 2.71
CA THR A 21 9.00 -7.44 3.97
C THR A 21 7.53 -7.13 3.76
N VAL A 22 7.18 -6.39 2.70
CA VAL A 22 5.79 -6.08 2.34
C VAL A 22 5.00 -7.35 2.04
N ALA A 23 5.56 -8.27 1.23
CA ALA A 23 4.91 -9.54 0.90
C ALA A 23 4.65 -10.38 2.15
N ARG A 24 5.64 -10.49 3.04
CA ARG A 24 5.50 -11.20 4.32
C ARG A 24 4.44 -10.55 5.20
N ALA A 25 4.45 -9.23 5.35
CA ALA A 25 3.47 -8.51 6.16
C ALA A 25 2.04 -8.68 5.64
N ALA A 26 1.84 -8.71 4.32
CA ALA A 26 0.54 -8.98 3.72
C ALA A 26 0.05 -10.41 4.02
N GLU A 27 0.95 -11.40 3.95
CA GLU A 27 0.66 -12.80 4.25
C GLU A 27 0.35 -13.03 5.74
N THR A 28 1.18 -12.50 6.64
CA THR A 28 1.08 -12.76 8.09
C THR A 28 0.22 -11.75 8.83
N ARG A 29 -0.18 -10.65 8.18
CA ARG A 29 -0.81 -9.48 8.80
C ARG A 29 0.03 -8.82 9.89
N ASP A 30 1.35 -9.02 9.84
CA ASP A 30 2.33 -8.41 10.74
C ASP A 30 2.77 -7.05 10.19
N TRP A 31 1.95 -6.03 10.44
CA TRP A 31 2.25 -4.66 10.03
C TRP A 31 3.32 -4.00 10.89
N ASP A 32 3.61 -4.54 12.08
CA ASP A 32 4.66 -4.01 12.94
C ASP A 32 6.04 -4.27 12.32
N ALA A 33 6.26 -5.48 11.80
CA ALA A 33 7.48 -5.83 11.05
C ALA A 33 7.65 -4.96 9.79
N TRP A 34 6.55 -4.59 9.12
CA TRP A 34 6.59 -3.66 7.99
C TRP A 34 7.02 -2.24 8.41
N VAL A 35 6.58 -1.74 9.57
CA VAL A 35 6.99 -0.39 10.02
C VAL A 35 8.49 -0.29 10.33
N GLU A 36 9.16 -1.42 10.63
CA GLU A 36 10.57 -1.43 11.04
C GLU A 36 11.54 -1.03 9.92
N HIS A 37 11.15 -1.11 8.63
CA HIS A 37 12.01 -0.65 7.53
C HIS A 37 12.04 0.87 7.36
N TYR A 38 11.20 1.62 8.06
CA TYR A 38 11.25 3.07 8.02
C TYR A 38 12.23 3.62 9.04
N THR A 39 12.78 4.82 8.86
CA THR A 39 13.50 5.49 9.96
C THR A 39 12.55 5.88 11.09
N PRO A 40 13.01 6.05 12.34
CA PRO A 40 12.16 6.48 13.46
C PRO A 40 11.39 7.79 13.18
N ASP A 41 11.98 8.67 12.38
CA ASP A 41 11.50 10.00 11.98
C ASP A 41 10.91 10.06 10.56
N VAL A 42 10.47 8.92 10.01
CA VAL A 42 9.92 8.83 8.64
C VAL A 42 8.79 9.83 8.36
N ASP A 43 8.79 10.40 7.16
CA ASP A 43 7.61 11.07 6.60
C ASP A 43 6.84 10.11 5.66
N TYR A 44 5.65 9.69 6.04
CA TYR A 44 4.78 8.90 5.16
C TYR A 44 3.64 9.78 4.65
N VAL A 45 3.54 9.94 3.34
CA VAL A 45 2.49 10.74 2.68
C VAL A 45 1.49 9.82 2.01
N GLU A 46 0.31 9.72 2.62
CA GLU A 46 -0.85 9.02 2.10
C GLU A 46 -1.88 10.07 1.67
N HIS A 47 -2.05 10.28 0.36
CA HIS A 47 -2.87 11.39 -0.16
C HIS A 47 -4.34 11.36 0.30
N ALA A 48 -4.89 10.21 0.69
CA ALA A 48 -6.24 10.13 1.26
C ALA A 48 -6.29 10.30 2.79
N ALA A 49 -5.20 10.04 3.52
CA ALA A 49 -5.16 10.03 4.99
C ALA A 49 -4.32 11.16 5.59
N GLY A 50 -3.54 11.87 4.78
CA GLY A 50 -2.61 12.92 5.20
C GLY A 50 -1.17 12.44 5.34
N THR A 51 -0.39 13.17 6.11
CA THR A 51 1.03 12.85 6.37
C THR A 51 1.20 12.34 7.79
N MET A 52 1.72 11.12 7.92
CA MET A 52 2.15 10.54 9.18
C MET A 52 3.63 10.86 9.41
N ARG A 53 3.97 11.27 10.63
CA ARG A 53 5.34 11.60 11.05
C ARG A 53 5.83 10.63 12.11
N GLY A 54 6.85 9.87 11.74
CA GLY A 54 7.46 8.85 12.57
C GLY A 54 6.73 7.51 12.55
N ARG A 55 7.44 6.47 12.99
CA ARG A 55 6.97 5.07 12.95
C ARG A 55 5.66 4.85 13.69
N ASP A 56 5.42 5.55 14.79
CA ASP A 56 4.23 5.32 15.63
C ASP A 56 2.93 5.78 14.96
N GLU A 57 2.95 6.91 14.25
CA GLU A 57 1.82 7.38 13.46
C GLU A 57 1.57 6.46 12.26
N VAL A 58 2.64 6.04 11.58
CA VAL A 58 2.57 5.07 10.48
C VAL A 58 1.97 3.74 10.95
N ARG A 59 2.42 3.22 12.10
CA ARG A 59 1.90 1.98 12.71
C ARG A 59 0.41 2.07 13.00
N THR A 60 -0.02 3.15 13.66
CA THR A 60 -1.43 3.37 13.99
C THR A 60 -2.29 3.43 12.72
N TRP A 61 -1.81 4.15 11.71
CA TRP A 61 -2.51 4.29 10.43
C TRP A 61 -2.61 2.95 9.68
N ILE A 62 -1.50 2.23 9.50
CA ILE A 62 -1.50 0.99 8.70
C ILE A 62 -2.34 -0.09 9.38
N GLN A 63 -2.27 -0.23 10.70
CA GLN A 63 -3.08 -1.19 11.46
C GLN A 63 -4.57 -0.92 11.25
N ARG A 64 -5.00 0.35 11.32
CA ARG A 64 -6.40 0.73 11.08
C ARG A 64 -6.81 0.48 9.63
N THR A 65 -5.99 0.89 8.67
CA THR A 65 -6.28 0.79 7.24
C THR A 65 -6.40 -0.68 6.80
N MET A 66 -5.47 -1.52 7.24
CA MET A 66 -5.40 -2.93 6.85
C MET A 66 -6.35 -3.85 7.64
N THR A 67 -7.06 -3.33 8.63
CA THR A 67 -8.13 -4.05 9.35
C THR A 67 -9.54 -3.58 8.97
N THR A 68 -9.66 -2.50 8.18
CA THR A 68 -10.94 -1.95 7.74
C THR A 68 -11.13 -2.16 6.24
N PHE A 69 -12.36 -2.43 5.77
CA PHE A 69 -12.63 -2.48 4.33
C PHE A 69 -12.40 -1.09 3.68
N PRO A 70 -11.75 -0.98 2.51
CA PRO A 70 -11.30 -2.06 1.62
C PRO A 70 -9.96 -2.70 1.95
N GLY A 71 -9.11 -2.08 2.78
CA GLY A 71 -7.75 -2.57 3.09
C GLY A 71 -7.71 -3.98 3.69
N SER A 72 -8.68 -4.36 4.52
CA SER A 72 -8.78 -5.73 5.07
C SER A 72 -8.87 -6.81 4.00
N HIS A 73 -9.34 -6.46 2.80
CA HIS A 73 -9.51 -7.35 1.67
C HIS A 73 -8.36 -7.33 0.67
N MET A 74 -7.41 -6.40 0.79
CA MET A 74 -6.20 -6.43 -0.01
C MET A 74 -5.28 -7.54 0.50
N VAL A 75 -4.77 -8.37 -0.40
CA VAL A 75 -4.05 -9.62 -0.05
C VAL A 75 -2.57 -9.60 -0.42
N ALA A 76 -2.16 -8.68 -1.28
CA ALA A 76 -0.77 -8.50 -1.68
C ALA A 76 -0.53 -7.06 -2.13
N PHE A 77 0.75 -6.69 -2.20
CA PHE A 77 1.20 -5.38 -2.66
C PHE A 77 2.44 -5.52 -3.55
N PRO A 78 2.36 -6.22 -4.69
CA PRO A 78 3.52 -6.44 -5.55
C PRO A 78 3.88 -5.15 -6.30
N SER A 79 5.18 -4.90 -6.51
CA SER A 79 5.59 -3.92 -7.50
C SER A 79 5.48 -4.52 -8.90
N LEU A 80 4.84 -3.79 -9.83
CA LEU A 80 4.70 -4.22 -11.23
C LEU A 80 5.94 -3.83 -12.04
N TRP A 81 6.53 -2.70 -11.69
CA TRP A 81 7.80 -2.21 -12.19
C TRP A 81 8.38 -1.21 -11.18
N SER A 82 9.69 -0.99 -11.26
CA SER A 82 10.39 -0.01 -10.45
C SER A 82 11.47 0.73 -11.24
N VAL A 83 11.83 1.92 -10.76
CA VAL A 83 12.90 2.77 -11.29
C VAL A 83 13.78 3.20 -10.12
N ILE A 84 15.09 3.02 -10.28
CA ILE A 84 16.10 3.49 -9.34
C ILE A 84 16.56 4.89 -9.76
N ASP A 85 16.33 5.88 -8.91
CA ASP A 85 16.80 7.27 -9.06
C ASP A 85 17.99 7.51 -8.11
N GLU A 86 19.16 7.05 -8.54
CA GLU A 86 20.43 7.12 -7.78
C GLU A 86 20.81 8.55 -7.35
N PRO A 87 20.70 9.60 -8.19
CA PRO A 87 21.05 10.97 -7.80
C PRO A 87 20.30 11.49 -6.57
N THR A 88 19.09 11.00 -6.31
CA THR A 88 18.25 11.43 -5.18
C THR A 88 18.07 10.35 -4.11
N GLY A 89 18.62 9.15 -4.33
CA GLY A 89 18.47 8.01 -3.43
C GLY A 89 17.02 7.55 -3.31
N ARG A 90 16.29 7.48 -4.43
CA ARG A 90 14.87 7.11 -4.45
C ARG A 90 14.60 5.87 -5.29
N ILE A 91 13.55 5.15 -4.90
CA ILE A 91 12.88 4.17 -5.75
C ILE A 91 11.49 4.69 -6.09
N ILE A 92 11.10 4.57 -7.35
CA ILE A 92 9.75 4.87 -7.82
C ILE A 92 9.18 3.57 -8.37
N CYS A 93 8.04 3.11 -7.87
CA CYS A 93 7.40 1.89 -8.35
C CYS A 93 5.90 2.05 -8.53
N GLU A 94 5.33 1.30 -9.45
CA GLU A 94 3.88 1.05 -9.48
C GLU A 94 3.58 -0.16 -8.60
N LEU A 95 2.77 0.06 -7.57
CA LEU A 95 2.34 -0.94 -6.62
C LEU A 95 0.91 -1.36 -6.97
N ASP A 96 0.68 -2.66 -7.11
CA ASP A 96 -0.66 -3.21 -7.29
C ASP A 96 -1.29 -3.56 -5.94
N ASN A 97 -2.63 -3.50 -5.84
CA ASN A 97 -3.35 -3.75 -4.58
C ASN A 97 -4.49 -4.75 -4.80
N PRO A 98 -4.19 -6.01 -5.18
CA PRO A 98 -5.21 -7.01 -5.46
C PRO A 98 -6.05 -7.31 -4.22
N MET A 99 -7.36 -7.29 -4.41
CA MET A 99 -8.32 -7.76 -3.43
C MET A 99 -8.43 -9.28 -3.48
N ARG A 100 -8.83 -9.89 -2.36
CA ARG A 100 -9.16 -11.34 -2.30
C ARG A 100 -10.19 -11.70 -3.37
N ASP A 101 -10.16 -12.92 -3.87
CA ASP A 101 -11.14 -13.41 -4.83
C ASP A 101 -12.58 -13.24 -4.28
N PRO A 102 -13.50 -12.58 -5.01
CA PRO A 102 -14.90 -12.51 -4.60
C PRO A 102 -15.64 -13.85 -4.72
N GLY A 103 -15.04 -14.88 -5.32
CA GLY A 103 -15.57 -16.25 -5.39
C GLY A 103 -15.72 -16.81 -6.80
N ASP A 104 -15.27 -16.09 -7.83
CA ASP A 104 -15.36 -16.47 -9.25
C ASP A 104 -13.99 -16.54 -9.95
N GLY A 105 -12.90 -16.38 -9.20
CA GLY A 105 -11.53 -16.35 -9.72
C GLY A 105 -11.14 -15.01 -10.35
N SER A 106 -12.00 -13.98 -10.29
CA SER A 106 -11.67 -12.66 -10.82
C SER A 106 -10.66 -11.93 -9.93
N VAL A 107 -9.69 -11.27 -10.56
CA VAL A 107 -8.74 -10.39 -9.89
C VAL A 107 -9.23 -8.94 -10.01
N ILE A 108 -9.58 -8.35 -8.88
CA ILE A 108 -10.01 -6.95 -8.79
C ILE A 108 -8.93 -6.20 -8.02
N THR A 109 -8.37 -5.18 -8.65
CA THR A 109 -7.22 -4.44 -8.14
C THR A 109 -7.26 -2.96 -8.52
N ALA A 110 -6.42 -2.16 -7.88
CA ALA A 110 -6.10 -0.79 -8.24
C ALA A 110 -4.61 -0.50 -7.96
N THR A 111 -3.97 0.30 -8.80
CA THR A 111 -2.55 0.65 -8.65
C THR A 111 -2.36 2.04 -8.06
N ASN A 112 -1.25 2.20 -7.34
CA ASN A 112 -0.68 3.48 -6.92
C ASN A 112 0.79 3.59 -7.36
N ILE A 113 1.31 4.81 -7.45
CA ILE A 113 2.75 5.05 -7.55
C ILE A 113 3.28 5.28 -6.14
N SER A 114 4.29 4.52 -5.73
CA SER A 114 5.02 4.74 -4.48
C SER A 114 6.38 5.34 -4.77
N ILE A 115 6.72 6.42 -4.05
CA ILE A 115 8.02 7.10 -4.11
C ILE A 115 8.71 6.90 -2.76
N LEU A 116 9.70 6.02 -2.74
CA LEU A 116 10.48 5.66 -1.55
C LEU A 116 11.78 6.46 -1.54
N THR A 117 12.13 7.06 -0.41
CA THR A 117 13.41 7.78 -0.25
C THR A 117 14.28 7.10 0.80
N TYR A 118 15.44 6.63 0.36
CA TYR A 118 16.35 5.82 1.16
C TYR A 118 17.19 6.68 2.11
N ALA A 119 17.47 6.12 3.30
CA ALA A 119 18.24 6.77 4.36
C ALA A 119 19.61 6.13 4.60
N GLY A 120 19.88 4.97 3.98
CA GLY A 120 21.01 4.10 4.34
C GLY A 120 20.58 3.00 5.31
N ASP A 121 21.47 2.04 5.52
CA ASP A 121 21.32 0.97 6.51
C ASP A 121 20.01 0.18 6.39
N GLY A 122 19.51 0.00 5.16
CA GLY A 122 18.27 -0.73 4.87
C GLY A 122 16.99 0.02 5.22
N GLN A 123 17.06 1.33 5.57
CA GLN A 123 15.91 2.10 6.03
C GLN A 123 15.42 3.18 5.04
N TRP A 124 14.11 3.43 5.07
CA TRP A 124 13.43 4.45 4.27
C TRP A 124 13.00 5.64 5.13
N ARG A 125 13.45 6.85 4.79
CA ARG A 125 13.06 8.08 5.52
C ARG A 125 11.80 8.73 5.01
N ARG A 126 11.32 8.33 3.83
CA ARG A 126 10.06 8.84 3.27
C ARG A 126 9.43 7.82 2.35
N GLN A 127 8.10 7.74 2.43
CA GLN A 127 7.28 7.14 1.38
C GLN A 127 6.17 8.11 1.01
N GLU A 128 5.87 8.21 -0.28
CA GLU A 128 4.72 8.95 -0.78
C GLU A 128 3.94 8.07 -1.76
N ASP A 129 2.67 7.84 -1.44
CA ASP A 129 1.76 7.05 -2.28
C ASP A 129 0.80 7.98 -3.03
N VAL A 130 0.93 7.97 -4.35
CA VAL A 130 0.16 8.81 -5.27
C VAL A 130 -0.78 7.95 -6.07
N TYR A 131 -2.07 8.21 -5.94
CA TYR A 131 -3.11 7.49 -6.68
C TYR A 131 -4.37 8.31 -6.85
N ASN A 132 -5.27 7.81 -7.69
CA ASN A 132 -6.60 8.38 -7.86
C ASN A 132 -7.59 7.67 -6.91
N PRO A 133 -8.14 8.34 -5.89
CA PRO A 133 -9.09 7.72 -4.95
C PRO A 133 -10.33 7.13 -5.63
N LEU A 134 -10.76 7.70 -6.77
CA LEU A 134 -11.89 7.18 -7.54
C LEU A 134 -11.58 5.83 -8.20
N ARG A 135 -10.31 5.53 -8.52
CA ARG A 135 -9.92 4.21 -9.04
C ARG A 135 -10.06 3.15 -7.95
N PHE A 136 -9.59 3.44 -6.74
CA PHE A 136 -9.74 2.56 -5.57
C PHE A 136 -11.20 2.37 -5.19
N LEU A 137 -12.00 3.46 -5.17
CA LEU A 137 -13.43 3.40 -4.93
C LEU A 137 -14.15 2.49 -5.95
N ARG A 138 -13.81 2.62 -7.24
CA ARG A 138 -14.40 1.79 -8.30
C ARG A 138 -14.00 0.32 -8.17
N ALA A 139 -12.74 0.03 -7.84
CA ALA A 139 -12.27 -1.35 -7.62
C ALA A 139 -13.02 -1.99 -6.45
N ALA A 140 -13.09 -1.30 -5.30
CA ALA A 140 -13.81 -1.76 -4.12
C ALA A 140 -15.32 -1.94 -4.39
N MET A 141 -15.98 -1.00 -5.08
CA MET A 141 -17.40 -1.16 -5.48
C MET A 141 -17.62 -2.32 -6.45
N LYS A 142 -16.69 -2.54 -7.39
CA LYS A 142 -16.74 -3.69 -8.30
C LYS A 142 -16.65 -4.99 -7.49
N TRP A 143 -15.71 -5.06 -6.54
CA TRP A 143 -15.57 -6.21 -5.65
C TRP A 143 -16.85 -6.48 -4.86
N CYS A 144 -17.44 -5.45 -4.23
CA CYS A 144 -18.67 -5.60 -3.47
C CYS A 144 -19.83 -6.11 -4.35
N ARG A 145 -20.00 -5.56 -5.57
CA ARG A 145 -21.07 -5.99 -6.48
C ARG A 145 -20.89 -7.43 -6.95
N THR A 146 -19.66 -7.84 -7.27
CA THR A 146 -19.36 -9.23 -7.64
C THR A 146 -19.63 -10.16 -6.47
N ALA A 147 -19.11 -9.85 -5.29
CA ALA A 147 -19.34 -10.65 -4.09
C ALA A 147 -20.83 -10.73 -3.71
N GLN A 148 -21.59 -9.65 -3.90
CA GLN A 148 -23.04 -9.63 -3.68
C GLN A 148 -23.77 -10.59 -4.64
N ALA A 149 -23.42 -10.56 -5.92
CA ALA A 149 -24.02 -11.43 -6.93
C ALA A 149 -23.71 -12.91 -6.68
N LEU A 150 -22.56 -13.21 -6.08
CA LEU A 150 -22.11 -14.57 -5.73
C LEU A 150 -22.57 -15.02 -4.33
N GLY A 151 -23.18 -14.13 -3.54
CA GLY A 151 -23.58 -14.44 -2.16
C GLY A 151 -22.42 -14.54 -1.16
N THR A 152 -21.26 -13.95 -1.48
CA THR A 152 -20.02 -13.98 -0.68
C THR A 152 -19.68 -12.63 -0.03
N LEU A 153 -20.56 -11.63 -0.18
CA LEU A 153 -20.38 -10.31 0.42
C LEU A 153 -20.48 -10.38 1.95
N ASP A 154 -19.42 -9.96 2.66
CA ASP A 154 -19.43 -9.89 4.12
C ASP A 154 -20.03 -8.57 4.66
N ASP A 155 -20.32 -8.54 5.96
CA ASP A 155 -21.00 -7.42 6.61
C ASP A 155 -20.21 -6.10 6.53
N ALA A 156 -18.88 -6.17 6.62
CA ALA A 156 -18.02 -4.99 6.56
C ALA A 156 -18.06 -4.36 5.15
N ALA A 157 -17.90 -5.19 4.11
CA ALA A 157 -18.01 -4.76 2.73
C ALA A 157 -19.43 -4.30 2.36
N ALA A 158 -20.47 -4.94 2.90
CA ALA A 158 -21.86 -4.53 2.72
C ALA A 158 -22.16 -3.18 3.38
N GLY A 159 -21.64 -2.95 4.59
CA GLY A 159 -21.72 -1.65 5.27
C GLY A 159 -21.08 -0.55 4.46
N TRP A 160 -19.83 -0.75 4.06
CA TRP A 160 -19.09 0.20 3.24
C TRP A 160 -19.79 0.47 1.89
N MET A 161 -20.33 -0.56 1.23
CA MET A 161 -21.04 -0.42 -0.05
C MET A 161 -22.31 0.43 0.09
N ARG A 162 -23.04 0.36 1.22
CA ARG A 162 -24.22 1.21 1.46
C ARG A 162 -23.83 2.68 1.64
N GLU A 163 -22.74 2.94 2.35
CA GLU A 163 -22.25 4.30 2.62
C GLU A 163 -21.68 4.97 1.36
N ASN A 164 -21.03 4.18 0.49
CA ASN A 164 -20.27 4.72 -0.66
C ASN A 164 -20.96 4.47 -2.02
N GLY A 165 -22.01 3.65 -2.08
CA GLY A 165 -22.67 3.21 -3.32
C GLY A 165 -23.78 4.12 -3.83
N GLY A 166 -24.19 5.16 -3.09
CA GLY A 166 -25.35 6.01 -3.40
C GLY A 166 -25.24 6.94 -4.62
N GLY A 167 -24.21 6.80 -5.45
CA GLY A 167 -23.93 7.69 -6.59
C GLY A 167 -24.28 7.15 -7.99
N GLN A 168 -25.00 6.03 -8.08
CA GLN A 168 -25.51 5.51 -9.37
C GLN A 168 -26.99 5.15 -9.24
N GLN A 169 -27.84 6.17 -9.38
CA GLN A 169 -29.18 6.04 -9.97
C GLN A 169 -29.19 6.84 -11.27
#